data_AF-A0A5J4PL82-F1
#
_entry.id   AF-A0A5J4PL82-F1
#
_cell.length_a   1.000
_cell.length_b   1.000
_cell.length_c   1.000
_cell.angle_alpha   90.00
_cell.angle_beta   90.00
_cell.angle_gamma   90.00
#
_symmetry.space_group_name_H-M   'P 1'
#
loop_
_entity.id
_entity.type
_entity.pdbx_description
1 polymer ?
#
loop_
_entity_poly.entity_id
_entity_poly.type
_entity_poly.pdbx_seq_one_letter_code
_entity_poly.pdbx_strand_id
1 'polypeptide(L)' 'MGYIKGVGKIYQQTCIDTYSKVACAKLYDRKIALRAADMLNDKVIPFFDRYELPLMRILT' A
#
# COMPACT_ATOMS: atom_id res chain seq x y z
N MET A 1 -13.34 -4.30 0.73
CA MET A 1 -13.57 -4.51 2.18
C MET A 1 -13.79 -5.99 2.38
N GLY A 2 -13.10 -6.60 3.33
CA GLY A 2 -13.17 -8.04 3.58
C GLY A 2 -13.50 -8.34 5.04
N TYR A 3 -13.78 -9.61 5.31
CA TYR A 3 -13.96 -10.13 6.66
C TYR A 3 -13.09 -11.37 6.84
N ILE A 4 -12.34 -11.39 7.94
CA ILE A 4 -11.58 -12.57 8.36
C ILE A 4 -12.23 -13.11 9.64
N LYS A 5 -12.58 -14.39 9.65
CA LYS A 5 -13.14 -15.07 10.83
C LYS A 5 -12.19 -14.91 12.01
N GLY A 6 -12.69 -14.41 13.15
CA GLY A 6 -11.91 -14.14 14.35
C GLY A 6 -11.19 -12.79 14.40
N VAL A 7 -11.07 -12.06 13.28
CA VAL A 7 -10.49 -10.70 13.24
C VAL A 7 -11.58 -9.64 13.02
N GLY A 8 -12.56 -9.94 12.19
CA GLY A 8 -13.63 -9.01 11.83
C GLY A 8 -13.33 -8.25 10.53
N LYS A 9 -13.73 -6.97 10.49
CA LYS A 9 -13.63 -6.13 9.29
C LYS A 9 -12.18 -5.82 8.96
N ILE A 10 -11.82 -5.96 7.69
CA ILE A 10 -10.52 -5.54 7.15
C ILE A 10 -10.68 -4.66 5.90
N TYR A 11 -9.76 -3.73 5.77
CA TYR A 11 -9.66 -2.78 4.67
C TYR A 11 -8.31 -2.97 4.00
N GLN A 12 -8.32 -3.32 2.73
CA GLN A 12 -7.10 -3.44 1.94
C GLN A 12 -6.80 -2.11 1.27
N GLN A 13 -5.56 -1.62 1.45
CA GLN A 13 -4.98 -0.60 0.59
C GLN A 13 -4.05 -1.30 -0.40
N THR A 14 -4.17 -0.95 -1.67
CA THR A 14 -3.32 -1.47 -2.73
C THR A 14 -2.58 -0.31 -3.39
N CYS A 15 -1.30 -0.49 -3.69
CA CYS A 15 -0.50 0.41 -4.51
C CYS A 15 0.01 -0.41 -5.69
N ILE A 16 -0.12 0.14 -6.89
CA ILE A 16 0.29 -0.53 -8.13
C ILE A 16 1.21 0.44 -8.87
N ASP A 17 2.42 -0.01 -9.15
CA ASP A 17 3.31 0.72 -10.05
C ASP A 17 2.93 0.43 -11.50
N THR A 18 2.75 1.50 -12.28
CA THR A 18 2.24 1.40 -13.65
C THR A 18 3.30 0.93 -14.64
N TYR A 19 4.58 1.14 -14.33
CA TYR A 19 5.70 0.77 -15.17
C TYR A 19 6.10 -0.69 -14.96
N SER A 20 6.54 -1.05 -13.76
CA SER A 20 7.04 -2.38 -13.40
C SER A 20 5.94 -3.42 -13.16
N LYS A 21 4.67 -2.99 -13.05
CA LYS A 21 3.52 -3.83 -12.69
C LYS A 21 3.64 -4.50 -11.31
N VAL A 22 4.54 -4.01 -10.46
CA VAL A 22 4.62 -4.45 -9.06
C VAL A 22 3.44 -3.90 -8.28
N ALA A 23 2.80 -4.76 -7.50
CA ALA A 23 1.71 -4.38 -6.61
C ALA A 23 2.06 -4.70 -5.16
N CYS A 24 1.78 -3.76 -4.27
CA CYS A 24 1.83 -3.96 -2.83
C CYS A 24 0.40 -3.92 -2.28
N ALA A 25 0.12 -4.74 -1.27
CA ALA A 25 -1.15 -4.70 -0.54
C ALA A 25 -0.88 -4.72 0.96
N LYS A 26 -1.55 -3.84 1.71
CA LYS A 26 -1.51 -3.79 3.18
C LYS A 26 -2.94 -3.80 3.72
N LEU A 27 -3.18 -4.64 4.72
CA LEU A 27 -4.47 -4.76 5.38
C LEU A 27 -4.51 -3.91 6.64
N TYR A 28 -5.66 -3.26 6.86
CA TYR A 28 -5.93 -2.41 8.02
C TYR A 28 -7.26 -2.80 8.65
N ASP A 29 -7.35 -2.60 9.96
CA ASP A 29 -8.58 -2.76 10.76
C ASP A 29 -9.57 -1.60 10.55
N ARG A 30 -9.08 -0.41 10.14
CA ARG A 30 -9.86 0.82 10.01
C ARG A 30 -9.57 1.57 8.71
N LYS A 31 -10.62 2.18 8.14
CA LYS A 31 -10.55 3.06 6.96
C LYS A 31 -10.28 4.51 7.38
N ILE A 32 -9.01 4.91 7.36
CA ILE A 32 -8.55 6.26 7.73
C ILE A 32 -7.73 6.84 6.58
N ALA A 33 -7.82 8.15 6.33
CA ALA A 33 -7.10 8.82 5.24
C ALA A 33 -5.57 8.66 5.31
N LEU A 34 -5.00 8.57 6.52
CA LEU A 34 -3.55 8.42 6.73
C LEU A 34 -2.97 7.08 6.25
N ARG A 35 -3.81 6.06 5.99
CA ARG A 35 -3.34 4.72 5.59
C ARG A 35 -2.59 4.68 4.26
N ALA A 36 -2.89 5.62 3.35
CA ALA A 36 -2.16 5.75 2.10
C ALA A 36 -0.70 6.20 2.35
N ALA A 37 -0.51 7.25 3.16
CA ALA A 37 0.82 7.74 3.53
C ALA A 37 1.62 6.70 4.34
N ASP A 38 0.96 6.00 5.27
CA ASP A 38 1.59 4.91 6.03
C ASP A 38 2.13 3.80 5.11
N MET A 39 1.31 3.34 4.17
CA MET A 39 1.72 2.31 3.22
C MET A 39 2.89 2.76 2.33
N LEU A 40 2.87 4.02 1.90
CA LEU A 40 3.93 4.57 1.06
C LEU A 40 5.28 4.57 1.78
N ASN A 41 5.32 5.11 3.01
CA ASN A 41 6.55 5.23 3.78
C ASN A 41 7.07 3.88 4.31
N ASP A 42 6.18 2.97 4.72
CA ASP A 42 6.57 1.68 5.31
C ASP A 42 6.96 0.63 4.26
N LYS A 43 6.29 0.61 3.09
CA LYS A 43 6.46 -0.48 2.12
C LYS A 43 6.89 -0.03 0.74
N VAL A 44 6.25 0.98 0.17
CA VAL A 44 6.44 1.33 -1.25
C VAL A 44 7.79 2.00 -1.48
N ILE A 45 8.06 3.12 -0.80
CA ILE A 45 9.29 3.89 -0.97
C ILE A 45 10.53 3.02 -0.65
N PRO A 46 10.60 2.32 0.50
CA PRO A 46 11.76 1.48 0.80
C PRO A 46 11.91 0.27 -0.14
N PHE A 47 10.84 -0.16 -0.82
CA PHE A 47 10.95 -1.21 -1.82
C PHE A 47 11.64 -0.70 -3.08
N PHE A 48 11.20 0.43 -3.64
CA PHE A 48 11.76 0.98 -4.88
C PHE A 48 13.16 1.58 -4.68
N ASP A 49 13.43 2.20 -3.54
CA ASP A 49 14.76 2.73 -3.20
C ASP A 49 15.84 1.65 -3.21
N ARG A 50 15.51 0.41 -2.80
CA ARG A 50 16.44 -0.73 -2.84
C ARG A 50 16.85 -1.17 -4.24
N TYR A 51 16.05 -0.81 -5.25
CA TYR A 51 16.35 -1.05 -6.66
C TYR A 51 16.84 0.22 -7.37
N GLU A 52 17.09 1.30 -6.61
CA GLU A 52 17.50 2.61 -7.14
C GLU A 52 16.50 3.15 -8.20
N LEU A 53 15.21 2.80 -8.04
CA LEU A 53 14.15 3.20 -8.96
C LEU A 53 13.47 4.48 -8.46
N PRO A 54 13.54 5.60 -9.21
CA PRO A 54 12.91 6.85 -8.79
C PRO A 54 11.38 6.78 -8.94
N LEU A 55 10.66 7.08 -7.86
CA LEU A 55 9.21 7.27 -7.89
C LEU A 55 8.86 8.64 -8.49
N MET A 56 8.32 8.66 -9.71
CA MET A 56 8.04 9.93 -10.42
C MET A 56 6.81 10.67 -9.89
N ARG A 57 5.70 9.93 -9.67
CA ARG A 57 4.43 10.52 -9.24
C ARG A 57 3.60 9.47 -8.51
N ILE A 58 2.94 9.92 -7.45
CA ILE A 58 1.96 9.13 -6.70
C ILE A 58 0.59 9.73 -6.96
N LEU A 59 -0.37 8.88 -7.34
CA LEU A 59 -1.77 9.24 -7.56
C LEU A 59 -2.61 8.53 -6.48
N THR A 60 -3.34 9.30 -5.66
CA THR A 60 -4.16 8.80 -4.54
C THR A 60 -5.61 9.20 -4.66
#